data_AF-A0A9D4N3N2-F1
#
_entry.id   AF-A0A9D4N3N2-F1
#
_cell.length_a   1.000
_cell.length_b   1.000
_cell.length_c   1.000
_cell.angle_alpha   90.00
_cell.angle_beta   90.00
_cell.angle_gamma   90.00
#
_symmetry.space_group_name_H-M   'P 1'
#
loop_
_entity.id
_entity.type
_entity.pdbx_description
1 polymer ?
#
loop_
_entity_poly.entity_id
_entity_poly.type
_entity_poly.pdbx_seq_one_letter_code
_entity_poly.pdbx_strand_id
1 'polypeptide(L)'
;MPAYDIQDDLRGMSSSQLIVLYRQRGYSIREILGVMAIRHGKITSERSVFRVLRRYHLIRGQSQHSLEEIIQEILLELSAFGENAGYRQMRQRLLINHGLAATFEMVRLILGLIDSQGAALRQAERLRRRIYINNCPNFAIHLEFWDKIEAIRSVNPWSYEWIFP
;
A
#
# COMPACT_ATOMS: atom_id res chain seq x y z
N MET A 1 -18.01 38.73 24.57
CA MET A 1 -18.11 38.29 23.16
C MET A 1 -19.01 37.08 23.11
N PRO A 2 -20.08 37.07 22.30
CA PRO A 2 -20.98 35.92 22.21
C PRO A 2 -20.24 34.79 21.49
N ALA A 3 -20.24 33.60 22.09
CA ALA A 3 -19.85 32.38 21.42
C ALA A 3 -20.83 32.18 20.25
N TYR A 4 -20.36 32.40 19.02
CA TYR A 4 -21.13 32.08 17.83
C TYR A 4 -21.26 30.56 17.78
N ASP A 5 -22.41 30.06 18.24
CA ASP A 5 -22.86 28.71 18.00
C ASP A 5 -22.98 28.49 16.49
N ILE A 6 -21.98 27.84 15.90
CA ILE A 6 -22.06 27.25 14.53
C ILE A 6 -23.12 26.11 14.50
N GLN A 7 -23.95 25.98 15.53
CA GLN A 7 -24.76 24.80 15.82
C GLN A 7 -26.18 24.84 15.22
N ASP A 8 -26.59 25.94 14.58
CA ASP A 8 -27.95 26.09 14.05
C ASP A 8 -28.16 25.71 12.57
N ASP A 9 -27.11 25.69 11.74
CA ASP A 9 -27.26 25.47 10.28
C ASP A 9 -27.58 24.01 9.89
N LEU A 10 -27.38 23.05 10.79
CA LEU A 10 -27.61 21.63 10.51
C LEU A 10 -29.04 21.15 10.82
N ARG A 11 -29.88 22.00 11.44
CA ARG A 11 -31.24 21.63 11.88
C ARG A 11 -32.20 21.32 10.73
N GLY A 12 -31.89 21.77 9.50
CA GLY A 12 -32.67 21.50 8.29
C GLY A 12 -32.19 20.32 7.43
N MET A 13 -31.05 19.71 7.75
CA MET A 13 -30.47 18.67 6.89
C MET A 13 -31.20 17.33 7.01
N SER A 14 -31.39 16.68 5.85
CA SER A 14 -31.92 15.31 5.79
C SER A 14 -30.97 14.34 6.49
N SER A 15 -31.51 13.26 7.06
CA SER A 15 -30.71 12.25 7.78
C SER A 15 -29.62 11.65 6.89
N SER A 16 -29.86 11.51 5.58
CA SER A 16 -28.85 11.02 4.65
C SER A 16 -27.69 11.99 4.46
N GLN A 17 -27.96 13.30 4.42
CA GLN A 17 -26.94 14.35 4.29
C GLN A 17 -26.06 14.43 5.53
N LEU A 18 -26.66 14.32 6.72
CA LEU A 18 -25.91 14.29 7.98
C LEU A 18 -24.97 13.08 8.05
N ILE A 19 -25.42 11.89 7.64
CA ILE A 19 -24.58 10.67 7.59
C ILE A 19 -23.34 10.90 6.70
N VAL A 20 -23.56 11.46 5.51
CA VAL A 20 -22.49 11.75 4.55
C VAL A 20 -21.49 12.75 5.13
N LEU A 21 -22.01 13.83 5.73
CA LEU A 21 -21.21 14.90 6.31
C LEU A 21 -20.35 14.42 7.47
N TYR A 22 -20.89 13.59 8.36
CA TYR A 22 -20.12 13.00 9.45
C TYR A 22 -19.11 11.98 8.94
N ARG A 23 -19.46 11.18 7.93
CA ARG A 23 -18.50 10.24 7.34
C ARG A 23 -17.34 10.95 6.66
N GLN A 24 -17.59 12.06 5.95
CA GLN A 24 -16.54 12.87 5.33
C GLN A 24 -15.61 13.52 6.35
N ARG A 25 -16.13 13.86 7.53
CA ARG A 25 -15.34 14.33 8.69
C ARG A 25 -14.56 13.22 9.41
N GLY A 26 -14.64 11.97 8.95
CA GLY A 26 -13.83 10.86 9.47
C GLY A 26 -14.47 10.07 10.63
N TYR A 27 -15.72 10.36 11.01
CA TYR A 27 -16.37 9.64 12.11
C TYR A 27 -16.57 8.14 11.77
N SER A 28 -16.35 7.30 12.78
CA SER A 28 -16.64 5.86 12.68
C SER A 28 -18.16 5.62 12.60
N ILE A 29 -18.57 4.46 12.10
CA ILE A 29 -20.01 4.16 11.93
C ILE A 29 -20.74 4.18 13.28
N ARG A 30 -20.09 3.70 14.34
CA ARG A 30 -20.64 3.72 15.71
C ARG A 30 -20.78 5.15 16.24
N GLU A 31 -19.79 6.01 15.99
CA GLU A 31 -19.86 7.43 16.34
C GLU A 31 -20.97 8.16 15.59
N ILE A 32 -21.15 7.88 14.29
CA ILE A 32 -22.22 8.47 13.48
C ILE A 32 -23.59 8.15 14.10
N LEU A 33 -23.81 6.91 14.54
CA LEU A 33 -25.06 6.52 15.22
C LEU A 33 -25.25 7.26 16.55
N GLY A 34 -24.18 7.38 17.34
CA GLY A 34 -24.20 8.10 18.61
C GLY A 34 -24.52 9.58 18.42
N VAL A 35 -23.82 10.25 17.48
CA VAL A 35 -24.04 11.67 17.18
C VAL A 35 -25.43 11.92 16.59
N MET A 36 -25.93 11.01 15.74
CA MET A 36 -27.31 11.06 15.23
C MET A 36 -28.35 11.02 16.36
N ALA A 37 -28.17 10.11 17.32
CA ALA A 37 -29.08 9.95 18.44
C ALA A 37 -29.00 11.14 19.42
N ILE A 38 -27.79 11.55 19.82
CA ILE A 38 -27.57 12.55 20.86
C ILE A 38 -27.81 13.97 20.36
N ARG A 39 -27.24 14.33 19.20
CA ARG A 39 -27.22 15.72 18.72
C ARG A 39 -28.44 16.08 17.85
N HIS A 40 -28.97 15.11 17.09
CA HIS A 40 -30.07 15.34 16.15
C HIS A 40 -31.38 14.67 16.57
N GLY A 41 -31.38 13.86 17.64
CA GLY A 41 -32.57 13.14 18.09
C GLY A 41 -33.10 12.11 17.08
N LYS A 42 -32.30 11.69 16.10
CA LYS A 42 -32.72 10.79 15.02
C LYS A 42 -32.19 9.38 15.27
N ILE A 43 -33.09 8.45 15.60
CA ILE A 43 -32.74 7.04 15.78
C ILE A 43 -32.58 6.41 14.39
N THR A 44 -31.32 6.18 14.00
CA THR A 44 -30.99 5.49 12.74
C THR A 44 -30.42 4.10 13.02
N SER A 45 -30.83 3.10 12.25
CA SER A 45 -30.21 1.77 12.31
C SER A 45 -28.88 1.73 11.54
N GLU A 46 -27.96 0.87 11.96
CA GLU A 46 -26.71 0.60 11.24
C GLU A 46 -26.96 0.29 9.76
N ARG A 47 -27.96 -0.55 9.46
CA ARG A 47 -28.33 -0.89 8.08
C ARG A 47 -28.68 0.35 7.25
N SER A 48 -29.37 1.33 7.84
CA SER A 48 -29.71 2.58 7.16
C SER A 48 -28.47 3.43 6.87
N VAL A 49 -27.55 3.51 7.85
CA VAL A 49 -26.26 4.19 7.68
C VAL A 49 -25.45 3.52 6.57
N PHE A 50 -25.26 2.20 6.61
CA PHE A 50 -24.58 1.45 5.56
C PHE A 50 -25.24 1.63 4.20
N ARG A 51 -26.58 1.62 4.11
CA ARG A 51 -27.29 1.84 2.84
C ARG A 51 -26.98 3.22 2.25
N VAL A 52 -27.01 4.27 3.07
CA VAL A 52 -26.65 5.63 2.65
C VAL A 52 -25.18 5.69 2.24
N LEU A 53 -24.27 5.14 3.05
CA LEU A 53 -22.84 5.16 2.74
C LEU A 53 -22.49 4.35 1.48
N ARG A 54 -23.20 3.25 1.18
CA ARG A 54 -23.08 2.52 -0.10
C ARG A 54 -23.51 3.41 -1.25
N ARG A 55 -24.68 4.04 -1.14
CA ARG A 55 -25.22 4.94 -2.17
C ARG A 55 -24.25 6.07 -2.51
N TYR A 56 -23.59 6.64 -1.50
CA TYR A 56 -22.61 7.72 -1.65
C TYR A 56 -21.16 7.24 -1.81
N HIS A 57 -20.91 5.92 -1.91
CA HIS A 57 -19.58 5.33 -2.15
C HIS A 57 -18.54 5.58 -1.03
N LEU A 58 -18.98 5.80 0.21
CA LEU A 58 -18.15 6.19 1.36
C LEU A 58 -17.78 5.02 2.32
N ILE A 59 -17.96 3.78 1.89
CA ILE A 59 -17.69 2.58 2.71
C ILE A 59 -16.30 2.03 2.51
N ARG A 60 -15.77 2.09 1.28
CA ARG A 60 -14.37 1.77 1.04
C ARG A 60 -13.58 2.93 1.64
N GLY A 61 -12.69 2.60 2.57
CA GLY A 61 -12.03 3.56 3.44
C GLY A 61 -11.57 4.78 2.65
N GLN A 62 -11.82 5.96 3.21
CA GLN A 62 -10.94 7.08 2.92
C GLN A 62 -9.54 6.52 3.17
N SER A 63 -8.78 6.33 2.10
CA SER A 63 -7.34 6.08 2.20
C SER A 63 -6.85 7.12 3.20
N GLN A 64 -6.32 6.68 4.35
CA GLN A 64 -5.74 7.63 5.31
C GLN A 64 -4.64 8.46 4.65
N HIS A 65 -4.13 7.97 3.53
CA HIS A 65 -3.04 8.53 2.77
C HIS A 65 -3.55 9.21 1.51
N SER A 66 -3.04 10.42 1.29
CA SER A 66 -3.30 11.17 0.07
C SER A 66 -2.70 10.46 -1.15
N LEU A 67 -3.23 10.75 -2.34
CA LEU A 67 -2.72 10.20 -3.59
C LEU A 67 -1.28 10.67 -3.83
N GLU A 68 -0.95 11.88 -3.39
CA GLU A 68 0.38 12.50 -3.46
C GLU A 68 1.41 11.74 -2.63
N GLU A 69 1.08 11.39 -1.38
CA GLU A 69 1.94 10.55 -0.51
C GLU A 69 2.28 9.21 -1.18
N ILE A 70 1.26 8.54 -1.75
CA ILE A 70 1.47 7.25 -2.42
C ILE A 70 2.38 7.40 -3.64
N ILE A 71 2.25 8.47 -4.41
CA ILE A 71 3.13 8.73 -5.56
C ILE A 71 4.57 8.97 -5.09
N GLN A 72 4.77 9.80 -4.06
CA GLN A 72 6.09 10.11 -3.55
C GLN A 72 6.82 8.85 -3.06
N GLU A 73 6.14 7.99 -2.30
CA GLU A 73 6.76 6.75 -1.83
C GLU A 73 7.05 5.75 -2.94
N ILE A 74 6.19 5.68 -3.97
CA ILE A 74 6.48 4.86 -5.16
C ILE A 74 7.74 5.35 -5.86
N LEU A 75 7.92 6.67 -6.00
CA LEU A 75 9.14 7.24 -6.61
C LEU A 75 10.39 6.93 -5.79
N LEU A 76 10.30 7.04 -4.46
CA LEU A 76 11.39 6.69 -3.56
C LEU A 76 11.77 5.21 -3.70
N GLU A 77 10.80 4.31 -3.67
CA GLU A 77 11.02 2.87 -3.86
C GLU A 77 11.64 2.52 -5.23
N LEU A 78 11.20 3.19 -6.30
CA LEU A 78 11.76 2.99 -7.64
C LEU A 78 13.23 3.47 -7.71
N SER A 79 13.56 4.56 -7.02
CA SER A 79 14.94 5.07 -6.97
C SER A 79 15.88 4.16 -6.16
N ALA A 80 15.39 3.61 -5.05
CA ALA A 80 16.20 2.80 -4.13
C ALA A 80 16.45 1.36 -4.62
N PHE A 81 15.43 0.73 -5.22
CA PHE A 81 15.47 -0.70 -5.56
C PHE A 81 15.40 -0.97 -7.07
N GLY A 82 15.35 0.10 -7.87
CA GLY A 82 15.33 0.07 -9.31
C GLY A 82 13.98 -0.30 -9.93
N GLU A 83 13.93 -0.18 -11.24
CA GLU A 83 12.73 -0.34 -12.07
C GLU A 83 12.19 -1.77 -12.16
N ASN A 84 12.76 -2.76 -11.47
CA ASN A 84 12.34 -4.16 -11.64
C ASN A 84 11.12 -4.55 -10.77
N ALA A 85 10.68 -3.69 -9.85
CA ALA A 85 9.53 -3.96 -9.00
C ALA A 85 8.20 -3.80 -9.78
N GLY A 86 7.46 -4.89 -9.95
CA GLY A 86 6.09 -4.84 -10.49
C GLY A 86 5.08 -4.32 -9.46
N TYR A 87 3.87 -3.96 -9.92
CA TYR A 87 2.82 -3.37 -9.07
C TYR A 87 2.43 -4.23 -7.86
N ARG A 88 2.55 -5.55 -7.96
CA ARG A 88 2.30 -6.47 -6.83
C ARG A 88 3.33 -6.30 -5.72
N GLN A 89 4.61 -6.28 -6.09
CA GLN A 89 5.71 -6.07 -5.15
C GLN A 89 5.67 -4.65 -4.59
N MET A 90 5.44 -3.65 -5.46
CA MET A 90 5.33 -2.25 -5.04
C MET A 90 4.24 -2.06 -3.98
N ARG A 91 3.04 -2.63 -4.20
CA ARG A 91 1.97 -2.57 -3.19
C ARG A 91 2.37 -3.24 -1.87
N GLN A 92 3.04 -4.40 -1.93
CA GLN A 92 3.50 -5.08 -0.73
C GLN A 92 4.50 -4.22 0.05
N ARG A 93 5.42 -3.54 -0.64
CA ARG A 93 6.39 -2.65 -0.01
C ARG A 93 5.76 -1.40 0.57
N LEU A 94 4.83 -0.77 -0.16
CA LEU A 94 4.04 0.34 0.37
C LEU A 94 3.37 -0.05 1.69
N LEU A 95 2.83 -1.27 1.78
CA LEU A 95 2.22 -1.75 3.01
C LEU A 95 3.22 -2.06 4.13
N ILE A 96 4.31 -2.78 3.82
CA ILE A 96 5.26 -3.29 4.83
C ILE A 96 6.25 -2.22 5.28
N ASN A 97 6.83 -1.48 4.33
CA ASN A 97 7.90 -0.52 4.59
C ASN A 97 7.33 0.84 5.00
N HIS A 98 6.23 1.26 4.36
CA HIS A 98 5.69 2.61 4.49
C HIS A 98 4.35 2.66 5.24
N GLY A 99 3.76 1.51 5.59
CA GLY A 99 2.46 1.45 6.24
C GLY A 99 1.28 1.93 5.38
N LEU A 100 1.50 2.16 4.07
CA LEU A 100 0.53 2.75 3.15
C LEU A 100 -0.38 1.68 2.55
N ALA A 101 -1.68 1.79 2.85
CA ALA A 101 -2.70 0.93 2.25
C ALA A 101 -3.17 1.47 0.88
N ALA A 102 -2.51 1.04 -0.19
CA ALA A 102 -2.92 1.36 -1.58
C ALA A 102 -3.68 0.20 -2.26
N THR A 103 -4.59 0.53 -3.20
CA THR A 103 -5.28 -0.48 -4.01
C THR A 103 -4.39 -0.97 -5.16
N PHE A 104 -4.61 -2.20 -5.65
CA PHE A 104 -3.84 -2.74 -6.78
C PHE A 104 -3.98 -1.88 -8.04
N GLU A 105 -5.19 -1.41 -8.33
CA GLU A 105 -5.48 -0.58 -9.50
C GLU A 105 -4.75 0.76 -9.43
N MET A 106 -4.77 1.40 -8.27
CA MET A 106 -4.07 2.66 -8.03
C MET A 106 -2.57 2.53 -8.25
N VAL A 107 -1.93 1.53 -7.63
CA VAL A 107 -0.48 1.29 -7.81
C VAL A 107 -0.15 0.95 -9.27
N ARG A 108 -0.99 0.15 -9.94
CA ARG A 108 -0.80 -0.19 -11.35
C ARG A 108 -0.89 1.03 -12.27
N LEU A 109 -1.88 1.89 -12.06
CA LEU A 109 -2.07 3.11 -12.83
C LEU A 109 -0.90 4.09 -12.61
N ILE A 110 -0.52 4.31 -11.36
CA ILE A 110 0.60 5.19 -11.00
C ILE A 110 1.90 4.67 -11.63
N LEU A 111 2.21 3.38 -11.49
CA LEU A 111 3.39 2.79 -12.14
C LEU A 111 3.33 2.85 -13.66
N GLY A 112 2.16 2.71 -14.27
CA GLY A 112 2.01 2.87 -15.72
C GLY A 112 2.29 4.28 -16.21
N LEU A 113 2.00 5.30 -15.38
CA LEU A 113 2.29 6.69 -15.67
C LEU A 113 3.77 7.04 -15.45
N ILE A 114 4.36 6.53 -14.37
CA ILE A 114 5.76 6.82 -13.98
C ILE A 114 6.77 5.98 -14.79
N ASP A 115 6.49 4.69 -14.96
CA ASP A 115 7.37 3.70 -15.61
C ASP A 115 6.63 3.01 -16.77
N SER A 116 6.25 3.81 -17.77
CA SER A 116 5.55 3.31 -18.97
C SER A 116 6.40 2.31 -19.76
N GLN A 117 7.72 2.52 -19.81
CA GLN A 117 8.66 1.63 -20.48
C GLN A 117 8.78 0.28 -19.76
N GLY A 118 9.00 0.26 -18.45
CA GLY A 118 9.04 -0.97 -17.68
C GLY A 118 7.70 -1.68 -17.64
N ALA A 119 6.58 -0.95 -17.67
CA ALA A 119 5.25 -1.53 -17.83
C ALA A 119 5.10 -2.24 -19.20
N ALA A 120 5.51 -1.60 -20.30
CA ALA A 120 5.47 -2.19 -21.63
C ALA A 120 6.39 -3.40 -21.76
N LEU A 121 7.61 -3.33 -21.20
CA LEU A 121 8.56 -4.45 -21.19
C LEU A 121 8.00 -5.66 -20.43
N ARG A 122 7.37 -5.46 -19.27
CA ARG A 122 6.73 -6.54 -18.51
C ARG A 122 5.50 -7.10 -19.23
N GLN A 123 4.69 -6.27 -19.90
CA GLN A 123 3.59 -6.73 -20.75
C GLN A 123 4.08 -7.59 -21.92
N ALA A 124 5.25 -7.26 -22.49
CA ALA A 124 5.91 -8.05 -23.51
C ALA A 124 6.70 -9.25 -22.94
N GLU A 125 6.57 -9.55 -21.64
CA GLU A 125 7.31 -10.60 -20.91
C GLU A 125 8.84 -10.47 -21.03
N ARG A 126 9.32 -9.27 -21.30
CA ARG A 126 10.74 -8.93 -21.44
C ARG A 126 11.24 -8.31 -20.14
N LEU A 127 11.75 -9.14 -19.24
CA LEU A 127 12.43 -8.65 -18.04
C LEU A 127 13.78 -8.02 -18.42
N ARG A 128 14.07 -6.82 -17.91
CA ARG A 128 15.44 -6.28 -17.96
C ARG A 128 16.33 -7.21 -17.13
N ARG A 129 17.39 -7.73 -17.74
CA ARG A 129 18.40 -8.51 -16.99
C ARG A 129 19.02 -7.59 -15.94
N ARG A 130 19.08 -8.07 -14.69
CA ARG A 130 19.86 -7.43 -13.64
C ARG A 130 21.32 -7.42 -14.06
N ILE A 131 21.96 -6.25 -13.98
CA ILE A 131 23.40 -6.11 -14.18
C ILE A 131 24.06 -6.35 -12.83
N TYR A 132 24.71 -7.49 -12.68
CA TYR A 132 25.52 -7.79 -11.51
C TYR A 132 26.92 -7.25 -11.76
N ILE A 133 27.32 -6.23 -11.00
CA ILE A 133 28.70 -5.74 -10.99
C ILE A 133 29.44 -6.61 -9.96
N ASN A 134 30.36 -7.44 -10.44
CA ASN A 134 31.25 -8.23 -9.59
C ASN A 134 32.61 -7.53 -9.46
N ASN A 135 33.21 -7.62 -8.27
CA ASN A 135 34.52 -7.01 -8.01
C ASN A 135 35.63 -7.63 -8.87
N CYS A 136 35.48 -8.89 -9.29
CA CYS A 136 36.38 -9.58 -10.22
C CYS A 136 35.75 -10.88 -10.77
N PRO A 137 36.22 -11.42 -11.92
CA PRO A 137 35.70 -12.65 -12.53
C PRO A 137 35.65 -13.86 -11.57
N ASN A 138 36.65 -14.00 -10.69
CA ASN A 138 36.71 -15.09 -9.72
C ASN A 138 35.73 -14.93 -8.54
N PHE A 139 35.17 -13.74 -8.31
CA PHE A 139 34.27 -13.49 -7.18
C PHE A 139 32.93 -14.20 -7.34
N ALA A 140 32.36 -14.19 -8.55
CA ALA A 140 31.11 -14.89 -8.85
C ALA A 140 31.29 -16.42 -8.78
N ILE A 141 32.46 -16.90 -9.19
CA ILE A 141 32.88 -18.29 -9.06
C ILE A 141 32.91 -18.65 -7.55
N HIS A 142 33.68 -17.94 -6.73
CA HIS A 142 33.79 -18.25 -5.29
C HIS A 142 32.45 -18.35 -4.55
N LEU A 143 31.47 -17.50 -4.85
CA LEU A 143 30.12 -17.56 -4.27
C LEU A 143 29.37 -18.86 -4.61
N GLU A 144 29.36 -19.25 -5.88
CA GLU A 144 28.67 -20.46 -6.36
C GLU A 144 29.29 -21.76 -5.85
N PHE A 145 30.60 -21.76 -5.60
CA PHE A 145 31.34 -22.95 -5.16
C PHE A 145 31.26 -23.15 -3.65
N TRP A 146 31.26 -22.09 -2.83
CA TRP A 146 31.21 -22.21 -1.37
C TRP A 146 29.88 -22.83 -0.88
N ASP A 147 28.74 -22.37 -1.38
CA ASP A 147 27.42 -22.92 -1.01
C ASP A 147 27.32 -24.43 -1.33
N LYS A 148 27.93 -24.87 -2.43
CA LYS A 148 27.98 -26.29 -2.84
C LYS A 148 28.90 -27.11 -1.94
N ILE A 149 30.03 -26.55 -1.52
CA ILE A 149 30.98 -27.20 -0.60
C ILE A 149 30.37 -27.35 0.79
N GLU A 150 29.66 -26.33 1.28
CA GLU A 150 29.02 -26.37 2.60
C GLU A 150 27.89 -27.41 2.66
N ALA A 151 27.11 -27.54 1.57
CA ALA A 151 26.14 -28.61 1.42
C ALA A 151 26.78 -30.01 1.55
N ILE A 152 27.93 -30.23 0.91
CA ILE A 152 28.64 -31.52 0.99
C ILE A 152 29.28 -31.71 2.38
N ARG A 153 29.82 -30.65 2.99
CA ARG A 153 30.39 -30.66 4.34
C ARG A 153 29.37 -31.06 5.41
N SER A 154 28.11 -30.65 5.26
CA SER A 154 27.03 -31.06 6.17
C SER A 154 26.68 -32.54 6.09
N VAL A 155 26.97 -33.19 4.96
CA VAL A 155 26.70 -34.63 4.71
C VAL A 155 27.89 -35.49 5.15
N ASN A 156 29.13 -35.01 4.97
CA ASN A 156 30.32 -35.71 5.44
C ASN A 156 31.45 -34.73 5.83
N PRO A 157 31.59 -34.39 7.12
CA PRO A 157 32.53 -33.38 7.60
C PRO A 157 34.01 -33.66 7.31
N TRP A 158 34.37 -34.92 7.03
CA TRP A 158 35.75 -35.39 6.91
C TRP A 158 36.26 -35.48 5.46
N SER A 159 35.46 -35.06 4.48
CA SER A 159 35.74 -35.28 3.05
C SER A 159 36.64 -34.22 2.38
N TYR A 160 37.05 -33.17 3.09
CA TYR A 160 37.66 -31.96 2.49
C TYR A 160 39.11 -31.63 2.88
N GLU A 161 39.83 -32.49 3.61
CA GLU A 161 41.24 -32.23 3.99
C GLU A 161 42.21 -32.13 2.80
N TRP A 162 41.77 -32.43 1.56
CA TRP A 162 42.63 -32.53 0.38
C TRP A 162 42.36 -31.49 -0.71
N ILE A 163 41.38 -30.60 -0.56
CA ILE A 163 40.88 -29.75 -1.66
C ILE A 163 41.54 -28.36 -1.72
N PHE A 164 42.23 -27.92 -0.66
CA PHE A 164 43.11 -26.76 -0.71
C PHE A 164 44.39 -27.04 0.09
N PRO A 165 45.58 -27.10 -0.54
CA PRO A 165 46.86 -27.06 0.18
C PRO A 165 47.15 -25.66 0.75
#